data_AF-A0A1A8XAW5-F1
#
_entry.id   AF-A0A1A8XAW5-F1
#
_cell.length_a   1.000
_cell.length_b   1.000
_cell.length_c   1.000
_cell.angle_alpha   90.00
_cell.angle_beta   90.00
_cell.angle_gamma   90.00
#
_symmetry.space_group_name_H-M   'P 1'
#
loop_
_entity.id
_entity.type
_entity.pdbx_description
1 polymer ?
#
loop_
_entity_poly.entity_id
_entity_poly.type
_entity_poly.pdbx_seq_one_letter_code
_entity_poly.pdbx_strand_id
1 'polypeptide(L)'
;MSTILQGNFIESLQSKVYYRNMFESQIDYCFVSNDEIKFKKARSKLNEYEKINSIENRLVNALCHVSFTDAGEKCDKQCHNLYYWLGNELFNKLEEDSFSEVIGILEGVSNALSGPDKCKCNFFKNVKKEKFEKMKIVSDYCEDYENIESTLKAHNYTCDKNVSHYLHKATDAYEEIYECTQESAKSYCTEFKKHVPSCFKKKLSPLKCEIKQVSAEYQGKSQYNTSIFDPKYVINASTFSSSQIFLFFVLPFVGLFFIGFLLYK
;
A
#
# COMPACT_ATOMS: atom_id res chain seq x y z
N MET A 1 22.82 -19.11 -14.82
CA MET A 1 22.47 -19.62 -13.48
C MET A 1 21.23 -18.89 -13.04
N SER A 2 20.18 -19.62 -12.64
CA SER A 2 19.01 -19.01 -12.01
C SER A 2 19.42 -18.49 -10.64
N THR A 3 19.30 -17.19 -10.43
CA THR A 3 19.53 -16.55 -9.13
C THR A 3 18.33 -16.79 -8.20
N ILE A 4 18.50 -16.55 -6.91
CA ILE A 4 17.41 -16.55 -5.92
C ILE A 4 16.63 -15.24 -6.08
N LEU A 5 15.30 -15.30 -6.14
CA LEU A 5 14.45 -14.11 -6.16
C LEU A 5 14.46 -13.42 -4.78
N GLN A 6 14.95 -12.19 -4.73
CA GLN A 6 15.13 -11.44 -3.48
C GLN A 6 13.95 -10.48 -3.24
N GLY A 7 13.73 -10.12 -1.97
CA GLY A 7 12.58 -9.31 -1.52
C GLY A 7 12.46 -7.93 -2.17
N ASN A 8 13.54 -7.38 -2.72
CA ASN A 8 13.49 -6.14 -3.47
C ASN A 8 12.64 -6.22 -4.76
N PHE A 9 12.40 -7.43 -5.28
CA PHE A 9 11.42 -7.67 -6.33
C PHE A 9 10.01 -7.21 -5.94
N ILE A 10 9.64 -7.30 -4.66
CA ILE A 10 8.32 -6.88 -4.20
C ILE A 10 8.13 -5.38 -4.45
N GLU A 11 9.19 -4.57 -4.36
CA GLU A 11 9.13 -3.14 -4.62
C GLU A 11 9.08 -2.79 -6.11
N SER A 12 9.47 -3.71 -7.01
CA SER A 12 9.39 -3.52 -8.46
C SER A 12 8.06 -3.96 -9.07
N LEU A 13 7.14 -4.49 -8.25
CA LEU A 13 5.79 -4.86 -8.68
C LEU A 13 5.03 -3.67 -9.28
N GLN A 14 4.23 -3.94 -10.31
CA GLN A 14 3.60 -2.91 -11.13
C GLN A 14 2.58 -2.10 -10.33
N SER A 15 1.83 -2.75 -9.44
CA SER A 15 0.91 -2.07 -8.52
C SER A 15 1.62 -1.01 -7.67
N LYS A 16 2.79 -1.34 -7.10
CA LYS A 16 3.59 -0.42 -6.30
C LYS A 16 4.22 0.69 -7.13
N VAL A 17 4.75 0.37 -8.31
CA VAL A 17 5.27 1.36 -9.26
C VAL A 17 4.17 2.35 -9.64
N TYR A 18 2.97 1.85 -9.91
CA TYR A 18 1.80 2.66 -10.23
C TYR A 18 1.48 3.65 -9.09
N TYR A 19 1.42 3.19 -7.84
CA TYR A 19 1.13 4.06 -6.70
C TYR A 19 2.17 5.19 -6.55
N ARG A 20 3.47 4.88 -6.66
CA ARG A 20 4.52 5.89 -6.57
C ARG A 20 4.40 6.95 -7.68
N ASN A 21 4.18 6.50 -8.91
CA ASN A 21 4.08 7.39 -10.06
C ASN A 21 2.84 8.27 -10.01
N MET A 22 1.71 7.72 -9.55
CA MET A 22 0.42 8.40 -9.59
C MET A 22 0.12 9.20 -8.33
N PHE A 23 0.51 8.74 -7.14
CA PHE A 23 -0.02 9.30 -5.89
C PHE A 23 1.06 9.89 -4.98
N GLU A 24 2.34 9.76 -5.35
CA GLU A 24 3.48 10.24 -4.56
C GLU A 24 4.30 11.33 -5.26
N SER A 25 3.74 11.90 -6.33
CA SER A 25 4.33 13.02 -7.04
C SER A 25 4.43 14.27 -6.16
N GLN A 26 5.55 14.99 -6.31
CA GLN A 26 5.80 16.29 -5.65
C GLN A 26 5.16 17.47 -6.39
N ILE A 27 4.56 17.23 -7.55
CA ILE A 27 3.83 18.25 -8.31
C ILE A 27 2.54 18.58 -7.54
N ASP A 28 2.26 19.87 -7.32
CA ASP A 28 0.99 20.33 -6.75
C ASP A 28 -0.10 20.35 -7.83
N TYR A 29 -0.88 19.27 -7.89
CA TYR A 29 -2.03 19.12 -8.79
C TYR A 29 -3.24 19.92 -8.30
N CYS A 30 -3.27 20.37 -7.05
CA CYS A 30 -4.40 21.12 -6.50
C CYS A 30 -4.32 22.62 -6.76
N PHE A 31 -3.24 23.12 -7.39
CA PHE A 31 -3.00 24.55 -7.58
C PHE A 31 -4.21 25.32 -8.12
N VAL A 32 -4.92 24.76 -9.12
CA VAL A 32 -6.10 25.38 -9.74
C VAL A 32 -7.34 25.32 -8.84
N SER A 33 -7.50 24.23 -8.07
CA SER A 33 -8.66 24.02 -7.19
C SER A 33 -8.51 24.70 -5.83
N ASN A 34 -7.29 25.12 -5.47
CA ASN A 34 -6.99 25.72 -4.17
C ASN A 34 -7.79 26.98 -3.87
N ASP A 35 -8.38 27.66 -4.86
CA ASP A 35 -9.25 28.82 -4.66
C ASP A 35 -10.75 28.53 -4.71
N GLU A 36 -11.15 27.30 -5.06
CA GLU A 36 -12.55 26.93 -5.14
C GLU A 36 -13.18 26.77 -3.75
N ILE A 37 -14.25 27.53 -3.47
CA ILE A 37 -14.95 27.53 -2.18
C ILE A 37 -15.43 26.12 -1.78
N LYS A 38 -15.96 25.35 -2.74
CA LYS A 38 -16.45 23.99 -2.50
C LYS A 38 -15.31 23.05 -2.09
N PHE A 39 -14.17 23.12 -2.80
CA PHE A 39 -12.99 22.34 -2.50
C PHE A 39 -12.41 22.70 -1.12
N LYS A 40 -12.22 24.00 -0.82
CA LYS A 40 -11.77 24.48 0.50
C LYS A 40 -12.65 23.94 1.63
N LYS A 41 -13.97 24.01 1.47
CA LYS A 41 -14.94 23.54 2.47
C LYS A 41 -14.94 22.02 2.64
N ALA A 42 -14.77 21.25 1.56
CA ALA A 42 -14.68 19.80 1.66
C ALA A 42 -13.38 19.39 2.36
N ARG A 43 -12.27 20.01 1.96
CA ARG A 43 -10.93 19.76 2.49
C ARG A 43 -10.81 20.12 3.97
N SER A 44 -11.40 21.23 4.42
CA SER A 44 -11.29 21.69 5.81
C SER A 44 -11.86 20.71 6.84
N LYS A 45 -12.71 19.76 6.44
CA LYS A 45 -13.23 18.70 7.32
C LYS A 45 -12.13 17.73 7.76
N LEU A 46 -11.03 17.61 7.00
CA LEU A 46 -9.89 16.78 7.38
C LEU A 46 -9.18 17.32 8.64
N ASN A 47 -9.32 18.62 8.93
CA ASN A 47 -8.73 19.26 10.11
C ASN A 47 -9.26 18.70 11.43
N GLU A 48 -10.41 18.01 11.41
CA GLU A 48 -10.97 17.32 12.58
C GLU A 48 -10.15 16.08 12.98
N TYR A 49 -9.23 15.62 12.12
CA TYR A 49 -8.45 14.40 12.31
C TYR A 49 -6.96 14.68 12.43
N GLU A 50 -6.52 15.15 13.60
CA GLU A 50 -5.14 15.58 13.85
C GLU A 50 -4.06 14.53 13.46
N LYS A 51 -4.38 13.24 13.61
CA LYS A 51 -3.47 12.13 13.29
C LYS A 51 -3.06 12.07 11.80
N ILE A 52 -3.80 12.73 10.90
CA ILE A 52 -3.51 12.77 9.47
C ILE A 52 -3.01 14.13 8.96
N ASN A 53 -2.92 15.16 9.82
CA ASN A 53 -2.48 16.50 9.42
C ASN A 53 -1.13 16.48 8.68
N SER A 54 -0.19 15.63 9.11
CA SER A 54 1.14 15.51 8.49
C SER A 54 1.13 14.91 7.08
N ILE A 55 0.05 14.22 6.68
CA ILE A 55 -0.10 13.59 5.35
C ILE A 55 -1.27 14.15 4.55
N GLU A 56 -2.05 15.10 5.08
CA GLU A 56 -3.25 15.64 4.44
C GLU A 56 -2.96 16.15 3.01
N ASN A 57 -1.91 16.95 2.84
CA ASN A 57 -1.48 17.44 1.52
C ASN A 57 -1.21 16.29 0.55
N ARG A 58 -0.58 15.21 1.00
CA ARG A 58 -0.25 14.04 0.17
C ARG A 58 -1.52 13.32 -0.29
N LEU A 59 -2.49 13.14 0.62
CA LEU A 59 -3.79 12.52 0.32
C LEU A 59 -4.60 13.36 -0.67
N VAL A 60 -4.69 14.67 -0.42
CA VAL A 60 -5.46 15.60 -1.24
C VAL A 60 -4.84 15.78 -2.62
N ASN A 61 -3.51 15.84 -2.72
CA ASN A 61 -2.81 15.95 -4.00
C ASN A 61 -3.07 14.74 -4.92
N ALA A 62 -3.15 13.54 -4.35
CA ALA A 62 -3.50 12.33 -5.12
C ALA A 62 -4.93 12.41 -5.70
N LEU A 63 -5.89 12.95 -4.95
CA LEU A 63 -7.25 13.21 -5.43
C LEU A 63 -7.26 14.24 -6.57
N CYS A 64 -6.51 15.33 -6.40
CA CYS A 64 -6.36 16.35 -7.44
C CYS A 64 -5.71 15.78 -8.70
N HIS A 65 -4.72 14.92 -8.59
CA HIS A 65 -4.11 14.31 -9.78
C HIS A 65 -5.13 13.45 -10.57
N VAL A 66 -5.96 12.66 -9.88
CA VAL A 66 -6.98 11.84 -10.53
C VAL A 66 -8.04 12.70 -11.24
N SER A 67 -8.39 13.89 -10.71
CA SER A 67 -9.39 14.76 -11.34
C SER A 67 -8.98 15.35 -12.70
N PHE A 68 -7.70 15.26 -13.09
CA PHE A 68 -7.28 15.61 -14.45
C PHE A 68 -7.73 14.60 -15.51
N THR A 69 -8.10 13.39 -15.10
CA THR A 69 -8.71 12.39 -15.99
C THR A 69 -10.19 12.70 -16.20
N ASP A 70 -10.70 12.49 -17.41
CA ASP A 70 -12.13 12.62 -17.69
C ASP A 70 -12.90 11.38 -17.20
N ALA A 71 -14.20 11.54 -16.94
CA ALA A 71 -15.06 10.45 -16.49
C ALA A 71 -15.09 9.26 -17.47
N GLY A 72 -15.20 8.03 -16.95
CA GLY A 72 -15.23 6.79 -17.73
C GLY A 72 -14.35 5.70 -17.13
N GLU A 73 -14.11 4.61 -17.87
CA GLU A 73 -13.42 3.42 -17.38
C GLU A 73 -12.02 3.70 -16.79
N LYS A 74 -11.27 4.64 -17.41
CA LYS A 74 -9.97 5.06 -16.90
C LYS A 74 -10.09 5.74 -15.53
N CYS A 75 -11.10 6.59 -15.37
CA CYS A 75 -11.41 7.22 -14.09
C CYS A 75 -11.74 6.15 -13.04
N ASP A 76 -12.61 5.19 -13.37
CA ASP A 76 -13.00 4.11 -12.46
C ASP A 76 -11.79 3.30 -11.98
N LYS A 77 -10.90 2.88 -12.91
CA LYS A 77 -9.66 2.17 -12.55
C LYS A 77 -8.76 3.03 -11.66
N GLN A 78 -8.60 4.33 -11.98
CA GLN A 78 -7.80 5.24 -11.16
C GLN A 78 -8.38 5.43 -9.76
N CYS A 79 -9.71 5.53 -9.64
CA CYS A 79 -10.40 5.69 -8.37
C CYS A 79 -10.32 4.43 -7.50
N HIS A 80 -10.43 3.23 -8.08
CA HIS A 80 -10.21 1.98 -7.34
C HIS A 80 -8.77 1.90 -6.80
N ASN A 81 -7.78 2.22 -7.64
CA ASN A 81 -6.38 2.24 -7.21
C ASN A 81 -6.13 3.31 -6.13
N LEU A 82 -6.74 4.49 -6.28
CA LEU A 82 -6.65 5.58 -5.31
C LEU A 82 -7.29 5.17 -3.97
N TYR A 83 -8.44 4.49 -3.99
CA TYR A 83 -9.09 3.98 -2.78
C TYR A 83 -8.16 3.08 -1.96
N TYR A 84 -7.49 2.13 -2.60
CA TYR A 84 -6.55 1.24 -1.90
C TYR A 84 -5.32 1.97 -1.39
N TRP A 85 -4.78 2.90 -2.18
CA TRP A 85 -3.64 3.69 -1.74
C TRP A 85 -3.98 4.62 -0.56
N LEU A 86 -5.09 5.35 -0.64
CA LEU A 86 -5.55 6.22 0.45
C LEU A 86 -5.75 5.43 1.74
N GLY A 87 -6.48 4.32 1.68
CA GLY A 87 -6.69 3.53 2.89
C GLY A 87 -5.40 2.92 3.45
N ASN A 88 -4.42 2.57 2.61
CA ASN A 88 -3.10 2.12 3.09
C ASN A 88 -2.35 3.21 3.87
N GLU A 89 -2.40 4.46 3.39
CA GLU A 89 -1.79 5.61 4.07
C GLU A 89 -2.46 5.92 5.42
N LEU A 90 -3.77 5.64 5.52
CA LEU A 90 -4.58 5.88 6.71
C LEU A 90 -4.56 4.73 7.71
N PHE A 91 -4.28 3.51 7.26
CA PHE A 91 -4.52 2.27 8.00
C PHE A 91 -3.85 2.24 9.39
N ASN A 92 -2.60 2.70 9.48
CA ASN A 92 -1.84 2.72 10.74
C ASN A 92 -1.99 4.03 11.53
N LYS A 93 -2.77 4.99 11.02
CA LYS A 93 -2.95 6.31 11.63
C LYS A 93 -4.31 6.48 12.30
N LEU A 94 -5.33 5.76 11.84
CA LEU A 94 -6.70 5.94 12.28
C LEU A 94 -7.24 4.68 12.97
N GLU A 95 -8.12 4.89 13.94
CA GLU A 95 -8.98 3.82 14.47
C GLU A 95 -10.04 3.41 13.43
N GLU A 96 -10.72 2.30 13.68
CA GLU A 96 -11.73 1.74 12.77
C GLU A 96 -12.84 2.75 12.39
N ASP A 97 -13.46 3.40 13.38
CA ASP A 97 -14.57 4.33 13.13
C ASP A 97 -14.09 5.55 12.32
N SER A 98 -12.95 6.12 12.69
CA SER A 98 -12.35 7.27 11.99
C SER A 98 -11.88 6.92 10.57
N PHE A 99 -11.46 5.68 10.31
CA PHE A 99 -11.01 5.25 8.99
C PHE A 99 -12.12 5.41 7.94
N SER A 100 -13.32 4.91 8.24
CA SER A 100 -14.47 5.00 7.33
C SER A 100 -14.93 6.44 7.13
N GLU A 101 -14.93 7.25 8.19
CA GLU A 101 -15.31 8.67 8.12
C GLU A 101 -14.33 9.47 7.25
N VAL A 102 -13.02 9.31 7.45
CA VAL A 102 -11.99 10.02 6.67
C VAL A 102 -12.04 9.64 5.20
N ILE A 103 -12.24 8.36 4.87
CA ILE A 103 -12.47 7.94 3.48
C ILE A 103 -13.70 8.65 2.88
N GLY A 104 -14.78 8.79 3.64
CA GLY A 104 -15.96 9.54 3.22
C GLY A 104 -15.71 11.04 3.02
N ILE A 105 -14.85 11.65 3.84
CA ILE A 105 -14.42 13.04 3.66
C ILE A 105 -13.59 13.18 2.38
N LEU A 106 -12.64 12.28 2.14
CA LEU A 106 -11.80 12.27 0.93
C LEU A 106 -12.62 12.07 -0.35
N GLU A 107 -13.67 11.24 -0.31
CA GLU A 107 -14.66 11.17 -1.39
C GLU A 107 -15.34 12.53 -1.61
N GLY A 108 -15.74 13.21 -0.53
CA GLY A 108 -16.31 14.56 -0.59
C GLY A 108 -15.35 15.59 -1.21
N VAL A 109 -14.06 15.46 -0.94
CA VAL A 109 -13.00 16.27 -1.58
C VAL A 109 -12.90 15.94 -3.07
N SER A 110 -12.89 14.66 -3.46
CA SER A 110 -12.90 14.25 -4.87
C SER A 110 -14.08 14.86 -5.62
N ASN A 111 -15.28 14.77 -5.04
CA ASN A 111 -16.51 15.29 -5.64
C ASN A 111 -16.57 16.82 -5.73
N ALA A 112 -15.75 17.51 -4.94
CA ALA A 112 -15.63 18.97 -4.96
C ALA A 112 -14.62 19.47 -6.02
N LEU A 113 -13.83 18.58 -6.62
CA LEU A 113 -12.93 18.92 -7.73
C LEU A 113 -13.75 19.18 -9.01
N SER A 114 -13.26 20.11 -9.84
CA SER A 114 -14.00 20.87 -10.84
C SER A 114 -14.71 20.01 -11.91
N GLY A 115 -15.77 20.57 -12.52
CA GLY A 115 -16.37 20.09 -13.77
C GLY A 115 -17.30 18.86 -13.67
N PRO A 116 -18.42 18.82 -14.42
CA PRO A 116 -19.27 17.62 -14.51
C PRO A 116 -18.53 16.44 -15.18
N ASP A 117 -17.63 16.72 -16.12
CA ASP A 117 -16.97 15.71 -16.97
C ASP A 117 -15.64 15.19 -16.41
N LYS A 118 -15.20 15.72 -15.26
CA LYS A 118 -13.96 15.27 -14.61
C LYS A 118 -14.19 14.06 -13.73
N CYS A 119 -13.11 13.30 -13.57
CA CYS A 119 -13.11 12.10 -12.76
C CYS A 119 -13.48 12.42 -11.31
N LYS A 120 -14.48 11.69 -10.82
CA LYS A 120 -14.99 11.78 -9.45
C LYS A 120 -14.99 10.38 -8.87
N CYS A 121 -14.23 10.21 -7.81
CA CYS A 121 -14.12 8.93 -7.16
C CYS A 121 -15.26 8.74 -6.18
N ASN A 122 -16.01 7.66 -6.37
CA ASN A 122 -16.94 7.15 -5.37
C ASN A 122 -16.23 6.03 -4.63
N PHE A 123 -16.01 6.21 -3.32
CA PHE A 123 -15.29 5.24 -2.52
C PHE A 123 -16.24 4.31 -1.81
N PHE A 124 -15.81 3.07 -1.62
CA PHE A 124 -16.62 2.10 -0.92
C PHE A 124 -16.58 2.37 0.59
N LYS A 125 -17.77 2.53 1.19
CA LYS A 125 -17.97 2.97 2.58
C LYS A 125 -18.25 1.78 3.50
N ASN A 126 -18.04 1.99 4.80
CA ASN A 126 -18.39 1.04 5.87
C ASN A 126 -17.67 -0.32 5.74
N VAL A 127 -16.43 -0.30 5.25
CA VAL A 127 -15.56 -1.47 5.19
C VAL A 127 -14.71 -1.50 6.44
N LYS A 128 -14.79 -2.62 7.16
CA LYS A 128 -13.89 -2.84 8.29
C LYS A 128 -12.43 -2.84 7.81
N LYS A 129 -11.51 -2.25 8.57
CA LYS A 129 -10.07 -2.18 8.24
C LYS A 129 -9.51 -3.53 7.84
N GLU A 130 -9.77 -4.60 8.61
CA GLU A 130 -9.30 -5.95 8.29
C GLU A 130 -9.75 -6.41 6.89
N LYS A 131 -10.99 -6.09 6.49
CA LYS A 131 -11.52 -6.46 5.16
C LYS A 131 -10.95 -5.56 4.07
N PHE A 132 -10.76 -4.28 4.36
CA PHE A 132 -10.06 -3.36 3.46
C PHE A 132 -8.62 -3.84 3.18
N GLU A 133 -7.87 -4.26 4.21
CA GLU A 133 -6.49 -4.75 4.04
C GLU A 133 -6.45 -5.95 3.10
N LYS A 134 -7.36 -6.92 3.29
CA LYS A 134 -7.49 -8.09 2.40
C LYS A 134 -7.84 -7.69 0.97
N MET A 135 -8.81 -6.79 0.78
CA MET A 135 -9.17 -6.28 -0.54
C MET A 135 -7.98 -5.61 -1.23
N LYS A 136 -7.20 -4.81 -0.51
CA LYS A 136 -5.99 -4.19 -1.06
C LYS A 136 -4.97 -5.23 -1.48
N ILE A 137 -4.64 -6.19 -0.60
CA ILE A 137 -3.68 -7.26 -0.90
C ILE A 137 -4.09 -8.00 -2.16
N VAL A 138 -5.38 -8.36 -2.27
CA VAL A 138 -5.89 -9.07 -3.43
C VAL A 138 -5.87 -8.19 -4.67
N SER A 139 -6.24 -6.91 -4.58
CA SER A 139 -6.20 -5.99 -5.72
C SER A 139 -4.79 -5.89 -6.31
N ASP A 140 -3.79 -5.70 -5.44
CA ASP A 140 -2.39 -5.64 -5.86
C ASP A 140 -1.92 -6.98 -6.45
N TYR A 141 -2.24 -8.08 -5.76
CA TYR A 141 -1.88 -9.43 -6.22
C TYR A 141 -2.48 -9.79 -7.57
N CYS A 142 -3.74 -9.40 -7.81
CA CYS A 142 -4.42 -9.60 -9.09
C CYS A 142 -3.73 -8.85 -10.24
N GLU A 143 -3.32 -7.60 -10.02
CA GLU A 143 -2.62 -6.80 -11.04
C GLU A 143 -1.21 -7.37 -11.31
N ASP A 144 -0.54 -7.88 -10.27
CA ASP A 144 0.85 -8.33 -10.35
C ASP A 144 1.03 -9.83 -10.68
N TYR A 145 -0.05 -10.61 -10.64
CA TYR A 145 0.02 -12.09 -10.63
C TYR A 145 0.86 -12.67 -11.77
N GLU A 146 0.61 -12.26 -13.02
CA GLU A 146 1.31 -12.81 -14.20
C GLU A 146 2.81 -12.47 -14.18
N ASN A 147 3.14 -11.26 -13.72
CA ASN A 147 4.53 -10.82 -13.58
C ASN A 147 5.25 -11.58 -12.45
N ILE A 148 4.56 -11.82 -11.32
CA ILE A 148 5.09 -12.64 -10.23
C ILE A 148 5.33 -14.07 -10.71
N GLU A 149 4.34 -14.68 -11.38
CA GLU A 149 4.45 -16.06 -11.85
C GLU A 149 5.59 -16.24 -12.86
N SER A 150 5.70 -15.34 -13.85
CA SER A 150 6.78 -15.39 -14.84
C SER A 150 8.16 -15.14 -14.21
N THR A 151 8.25 -14.21 -13.25
CA THR A 151 9.50 -13.96 -12.52
C THR A 151 9.91 -15.15 -11.67
N LEU A 152 8.97 -15.81 -10.99
CA LEU A 152 9.23 -17.04 -10.23
C LEU A 152 9.76 -18.15 -11.15
N LYS A 153 9.15 -18.35 -12.33
CA LYS A 153 9.64 -19.32 -13.33
C LYS A 153 11.08 -19.02 -13.75
N ALA A 154 11.42 -17.75 -14.00
CA ALA A 154 12.78 -17.33 -14.35
C ALA A 154 13.79 -17.59 -13.23
N HIS A 155 13.34 -17.65 -11.97
CA HIS A 155 14.16 -17.94 -10.79
C HIS A 155 14.01 -19.40 -10.31
N ASN A 156 13.52 -20.30 -11.17
CA ASN A 156 13.28 -21.72 -10.87
C ASN A 156 12.46 -21.94 -9.60
N TYR A 157 11.51 -21.04 -9.32
CA TYR A 157 10.70 -21.03 -8.11
C TYR A 157 11.55 -21.00 -6.81
N THR A 158 12.74 -20.41 -6.84
CA THR A 158 13.58 -20.20 -5.66
C THR A 158 13.56 -18.74 -5.24
N CYS A 159 13.44 -18.50 -3.94
CA CYS A 159 13.26 -17.15 -3.41
C CYS A 159 13.85 -17.00 -1.99
N ASP A 160 13.95 -15.77 -1.52
CA ASP A 160 14.23 -15.52 -0.11
C ASP A 160 12.96 -15.59 0.77
N LYS A 161 13.15 -15.45 2.09
CA LYS A 161 12.05 -15.49 3.06
C LYS A 161 11.02 -14.37 2.86
N ASN A 162 11.44 -13.20 2.39
CA ASN A 162 10.56 -12.04 2.24
C ASN A 162 9.58 -12.25 1.09
N VAL A 163 10.07 -12.74 -0.06
CA VAL A 163 9.22 -13.12 -1.19
C VAL A 163 8.28 -14.25 -0.80
N SER A 164 8.76 -15.30 -0.15
CA SER A 164 7.91 -16.40 0.30
C SER A 164 6.78 -15.92 1.22
N HIS A 165 7.09 -15.04 2.18
CA HIS A 165 6.10 -14.48 3.09
C HIS A 165 5.05 -13.62 2.37
N TYR A 166 5.49 -12.77 1.42
CA TYR A 166 4.57 -12.01 0.57
C TYR A 166 3.62 -12.93 -0.21
N LEU A 167 4.13 -13.99 -0.85
CA LEU A 167 3.33 -14.94 -1.61
C LEU A 167 2.29 -15.68 -0.75
N HIS A 168 2.68 -16.11 0.45
CA HIS A 168 1.73 -16.75 1.38
C HIS A 168 0.63 -15.78 1.79
N LYS A 169 0.98 -14.57 2.26
CA LYS A 169 -0.01 -13.55 2.64
C LYS A 169 -0.96 -13.20 1.49
N ALA A 170 -0.44 -13.05 0.27
CA ALA A 170 -1.23 -12.74 -0.91
C ALA A 170 -2.16 -13.89 -1.34
N THR A 171 -1.65 -15.12 -1.32
CA THR A 171 -2.42 -16.33 -1.65
C THR A 171 -3.55 -16.55 -0.64
N ASP A 172 -3.25 -16.48 0.65
CA ASP A 172 -4.25 -16.71 1.71
C ASP A 172 -5.38 -15.67 1.63
N ALA A 173 -5.02 -14.39 1.43
CA ALA A 173 -6.00 -13.33 1.25
C ALA A 173 -6.83 -13.53 -0.03
N TYR A 174 -6.21 -13.98 -1.13
CA TYR A 174 -6.91 -14.27 -2.38
C TYR A 174 -7.91 -15.41 -2.22
N GLU A 175 -7.54 -16.50 -1.53
CA GLU A 175 -8.43 -17.64 -1.32
C GLU A 175 -9.68 -17.23 -0.52
N GLU A 176 -9.52 -16.51 0.60
CA GLU A 176 -10.64 -16.02 1.41
C GLU A 176 -11.57 -15.11 0.60
N ILE A 177 -11.01 -14.18 -0.18
CA ILE A 177 -11.80 -13.26 -0.98
C ILE A 177 -12.47 -13.97 -2.16
N TYR A 178 -11.76 -14.89 -2.83
CA TYR A 178 -12.32 -15.67 -3.92
C TYR A 178 -13.56 -16.43 -3.43
N GLU A 179 -13.46 -17.19 -2.34
CA GLU A 179 -14.59 -17.88 -1.72
C GLU A 179 -15.73 -16.92 -1.38
N CYS A 180 -15.40 -15.76 -0.81
CA CYS A 180 -16.40 -14.75 -0.50
C CYS A 180 -17.16 -14.23 -1.73
N THR A 181 -16.50 -14.12 -2.90
CA THR A 181 -17.12 -13.71 -4.17
C THR A 181 -17.93 -14.80 -4.87
N GLN A 182 -17.80 -16.06 -4.45
CA GLN A 182 -18.58 -17.19 -4.98
C GLN A 182 -19.80 -17.49 -4.10
N GLU A 183 -19.63 -17.46 -2.78
CA GLU A 183 -20.63 -18.01 -1.84
C GLU A 183 -21.45 -16.96 -1.10
N SER A 184 -20.96 -15.72 -1.02
CA SER A 184 -21.51 -14.74 -0.09
C SER A 184 -22.28 -13.61 -0.77
N ALA A 185 -23.45 -13.28 -0.22
CA ALA A 185 -24.18 -12.04 -0.51
C ALA A 185 -23.62 -10.83 0.29
N LYS A 186 -22.44 -10.96 0.90
CA LYS A 186 -21.85 -9.88 1.71
C LYS A 186 -21.51 -8.71 0.80
N SER A 187 -21.98 -7.52 1.16
CA SER A 187 -21.84 -6.30 0.36
C SER A 187 -20.41 -6.03 -0.09
N TYR A 188 -19.42 -6.23 0.79
CA TYR A 188 -18.01 -5.97 0.47
C TYR A 188 -17.45 -6.89 -0.62
N CYS A 189 -17.88 -8.15 -0.70
CA CYS A 189 -17.39 -9.09 -1.71
C CYS A 189 -18.02 -8.81 -3.07
N THR A 190 -19.30 -8.49 -3.09
CA THR A 190 -19.98 -8.03 -4.30
C THR A 190 -19.35 -6.75 -4.84
N GLU A 191 -19.03 -5.80 -3.96
CA GLU A 191 -18.40 -4.54 -4.38
C GLU A 191 -16.97 -4.76 -4.87
N PHE A 192 -16.16 -5.52 -4.12
CA PHE A 192 -14.78 -5.80 -4.52
C PHE A 192 -14.67 -6.50 -5.87
N LYS A 193 -15.62 -7.40 -6.18
CA LYS A 193 -15.69 -8.07 -7.50
C LYS A 193 -15.82 -7.08 -8.66
N LYS A 194 -16.41 -5.89 -8.43
CA LYS A 194 -16.50 -4.83 -9.44
C LYS A 194 -15.17 -4.08 -9.63
N HIS A 195 -14.32 -4.02 -8.60
CA HIS A 195 -13.04 -3.33 -8.68
C HIS A 195 -12.04 -4.10 -9.54
N VAL A 196 -12.03 -5.44 -9.43
CA VAL A 196 -11.10 -6.32 -10.17
C VAL A 196 -11.81 -7.54 -10.80
N PRO A 197 -12.78 -7.33 -11.70
CA PRO A 197 -13.66 -8.39 -12.19
C PRO A 197 -12.92 -9.49 -12.96
N SER A 198 -11.84 -9.14 -13.66
CA SER A 198 -10.99 -10.11 -14.39
C SER A 198 -10.36 -11.13 -13.45
N CYS A 199 -10.02 -10.74 -12.22
CA CYS A 199 -9.31 -11.60 -11.26
C CYS A 199 -10.15 -12.77 -10.72
N PHE A 200 -11.47 -12.67 -10.85
CA PHE A 200 -12.41 -13.70 -10.37
C PHE A 200 -13.05 -14.52 -11.48
N LYS A 201 -12.72 -14.24 -12.76
CA LYS A 201 -13.21 -15.05 -13.89
C LYS A 201 -12.68 -16.47 -13.84
N LYS A 202 -11.44 -16.63 -13.38
CA LYS A 202 -10.78 -17.92 -13.16
C LYS A 202 -10.01 -17.83 -11.86
N LYS A 203 -10.16 -18.83 -10.99
CA LYS A 203 -9.37 -18.93 -9.76
C LYS A 203 -7.88 -18.93 -10.11
N LEU A 204 -7.13 -18.00 -9.53
CA LEU A 204 -5.67 -17.97 -9.62
C LEU A 204 -5.09 -19.14 -8.84
N SER A 205 -4.01 -19.72 -9.37
CA SER A 205 -3.31 -20.78 -8.67
C SER A 205 -2.47 -20.20 -7.54
N PRO A 206 -2.36 -20.86 -6.38
CA PRO A 206 -1.41 -20.49 -5.34
C PRO A 206 0.02 -20.37 -5.88
N LEU A 207 0.66 -19.22 -5.68
CA LEU A 207 2.07 -19.03 -6.00
C LEU A 207 2.91 -19.32 -4.77
N LYS A 208 3.95 -20.13 -4.94
CA LYS A 208 4.88 -20.50 -3.87
C LYS A 208 6.29 -20.64 -4.43
N CYS A 209 7.27 -20.57 -3.54
CA CYS A 209 8.67 -20.75 -3.88
C CYS A 209 9.41 -21.52 -2.78
N GLU A 210 10.48 -22.20 -3.18
CA GLU A 210 11.44 -22.83 -2.28
C GLU A 210 12.36 -21.76 -1.69
N ILE A 211 12.37 -21.65 -0.35
CA ILE A 211 13.22 -20.69 0.34
C ILE A 211 14.67 -21.15 0.26
N LYS A 212 15.54 -20.32 -0.30
CA LYS A 212 17.00 -20.51 -0.31
C LYS A 212 17.71 -19.32 0.31
N GLN A 213 18.85 -19.59 0.96
CA GLN A 213 19.67 -18.51 1.51
C GLN A 213 20.45 -17.83 0.40
N VAL A 214 20.33 -16.51 0.33
CA VAL A 214 21.18 -15.67 -0.52
C VAL A 214 22.54 -15.59 0.15
N SER A 215 23.62 -15.95 -0.56
CA SER A 215 24.95 -15.78 0.01
C SER A 215 25.26 -14.29 0.23
N ALA A 216 26.08 -13.98 1.23
CA ALA A 216 26.43 -12.60 1.59
C ALA A 216 26.99 -11.79 0.42
N GLU A 217 27.61 -12.45 -0.57
CA GLU A 217 28.16 -11.82 -1.76
C GLU A 217 27.08 -11.30 -2.75
N TYR A 218 25.89 -11.92 -2.76
CA TYR A 218 24.79 -11.61 -3.69
C TYR A 218 23.57 -10.95 -3.02
N GLN A 219 23.60 -10.76 -1.70
CA GLN A 219 22.58 -9.99 -0.99
C GLN A 219 22.55 -8.56 -1.53
N GLY A 220 21.38 -8.09 -1.98
CA GLY A 220 21.27 -6.75 -2.53
C GLY A 220 21.96 -6.58 -3.89
N LYS A 221 22.29 -7.65 -4.61
CA LYS A 221 22.70 -7.62 -6.04
C LYS A 221 21.66 -8.28 -6.93
N SER A 222 20.42 -7.80 -6.88
CA SER A 222 19.35 -8.25 -7.79
C SER A 222 19.14 -7.21 -8.89
N GLN A 223 18.69 -7.63 -10.07
CA GLN A 223 18.35 -6.72 -11.18
C GLN A 223 17.21 -5.75 -10.82
N TYR A 224 16.46 -6.05 -9.76
CA TYR A 224 15.44 -5.17 -9.19
C TYR A 224 16.03 -4.12 -8.23
N ASN A 225 17.34 -4.15 -7.96
CA ASN A 225 18.06 -3.05 -7.35
C ASN A 225 18.39 -2.02 -8.43
N THR A 226 17.38 -1.28 -8.85
CA THR A 226 17.64 -0.04 -9.56
C THR A 226 18.19 0.95 -8.53
N SER A 227 19.50 1.19 -8.55
CA SER A 227 20.09 2.48 -8.14
C SER A 227 19.62 3.63 -9.04
N ILE A 228 18.77 3.35 -10.04
CA ILE A 228 17.82 4.28 -10.65
C ILE A 228 16.52 4.28 -9.82
N PHE A 229 16.64 4.50 -8.51
CA PHE A 229 15.60 5.22 -7.80
C PHE A 229 15.88 6.68 -8.14
N ASP A 230 15.12 7.25 -9.07
CA ASP A 230 15.20 8.70 -9.33
C ASP A 230 15.09 9.41 -7.95
N PRO A 231 16.11 10.19 -7.54
CA PRO A 231 16.10 10.92 -6.27
C PRO A 231 14.90 11.85 -6.11
N LYS A 232 14.13 12.12 -7.18
CA LYS A 232 12.85 12.85 -7.11
C LYS A 232 11.66 12.06 -6.53
N TYR A 233 11.74 10.75 -6.34
CA TYR A 233 10.59 9.92 -5.92
C TYR A 233 10.83 9.05 -4.68
N VAL A 234 11.92 9.25 -3.96
CA VAL A 234 12.15 8.59 -2.66
C VAL A 234 11.84 9.56 -1.53
N ILE A 235 10.59 9.58 -1.07
CA ILE A 235 10.29 10.00 0.30
C ILE A 235 10.04 8.72 1.12
N ASN A 236 11.04 8.37 1.92
CA ASN A 236 11.00 7.46 3.07
C ASN A 236 10.50 6.03 2.83
N ALA A 237 11.44 5.17 2.40
CA ALA A 237 11.39 3.72 2.63
C ALA A 237 11.60 3.35 4.12
N SER A 238 10.85 3.97 5.02
CA SER A 238 10.94 3.78 6.47
C SER A 238 9.57 3.73 7.14
N THR A 239 8.69 2.83 6.69
CA THR A 239 7.56 2.38 7.54
C THR A 239 7.12 0.92 7.38
N PHE A 240 7.71 0.13 6.48
CA PHE A 240 7.56 -1.34 6.51
C PHE A 240 8.89 -2.01 6.83
N SER A 241 9.45 -1.66 7.99
CA SER A 241 10.44 -2.51 8.65
C SER A 241 9.70 -3.45 9.59
N SER A 242 9.83 -4.73 9.30
CA SER A 242 9.52 -5.85 10.18
C SER A 242 9.95 -5.57 11.63
N SER A 243 9.07 -5.91 12.57
CA SER A 243 9.44 -6.38 13.90
C SER A 243 10.48 -5.53 14.64
N GLN A 244 10.00 -4.49 15.33
CA GLN A 244 10.63 -4.11 16.58
C GLN A 244 10.49 -5.30 17.54
N ILE A 245 11.47 -6.19 17.57
CA ILE A 245 11.98 -6.94 18.73
C ILE A 245 13.23 -7.65 18.19
N PHE A 246 14.38 -6.99 18.33
CA PHE A 246 15.65 -7.66 18.56
C PHE A 246 16.52 -6.75 19.43
N LEU A 247 16.95 -7.34 20.56
CA LEU A 247 18.13 -7.00 21.37
C LEU A 247 18.06 -5.79 22.33
N PHE A 248 17.29 -5.95 23.41
CA PHE A 248 17.77 -5.49 24.74
C PHE A 248 18.71 -6.55 25.35
N PHE A 249 19.90 -6.72 24.76
CA PHE A 249 21.02 -7.37 25.45
C PHE A 249 22.35 -6.74 25.02
N VAL A 250 22.44 -5.42 25.15
CA VAL A 250 23.71 -4.74 25.41
C VAL A 250 23.39 -3.52 26.28
N LEU A 251 23.27 -3.73 27.59
CA LEU A 251 23.49 -2.64 28.55
C LEU A 251 24.87 -2.84 29.18
N PRO A 252 25.71 -1.79 29.19
CA PRO A 252 27.10 -1.88 29.60
C PRO A 252 27.21 -2.04 31.12
N PHE A 253 28.08 -2.94 31.56
CA PHE A 253 28.55 -3.13 32.94
C PHE A 253 29.34 -1.91 33.45
N VAL A 254 28.72 -0.73 33.52
CA VAL A 254 29.39 0.50 34.00
C VAL A 254 28.68 1.09 35.24
N GLY A 255 27.54 0.52 35.66
CA GLY A 255 26.83 0.95 36.87
C GLY A 255 27.18 0.21 38.17
N LEU A 256 28.03 -0.83 38.13
CA LEU A 256 28.32 -1.68 39.31
C LEU A 256 29.71 -1.48 39.92
N PHE A 257 30.59 -0.71 39.27
CA PHE A 257 31.93 -0.41 39.83
C PHE A 257 31.97 0.80 40.78
N PHE A 258 30.89 1.59 40.90
CA PHE A 258 30.87 2.77 41.78
C PHE A 258 30.22 2.55 43.15
N ILE A 259 29.59 1.40 43.40
CA ILE A 259 29.01 1.08 44.73
C ILE A 259 30.06 0.45 45.66
N GLY A 260 31.10 -0.20 45.11
CA GLY A 260 32.20 -0.77 45.90
C GLY A 260 33.17 0.27 46.50
N PHE A 261 33.24 1.49 45.96
CA PHE A 261 34.18 2.53 46.41
C PHE A 261 33.60 3.45 47.50
N LEU A 262 32.29 3.39 47.76
CA LEU A 262 31.63 4.18 48.82
C LEU A 262 31.40 3.38 50.13
N LEU A 263 31.70 2.08 50.15
CA LEU A 263 31.57 1.22 51.33
C LEU A 263 32.91 0.86 52.00
N TYR A 264 34.01 1.51 51.60
CA TYR A 264 35.30 1.35 52.26
C TYR A 264 35.85 2.72 52.71
N LYS A 265 35.18 3.31 53.70
CA LYS A 265 35.79 4.20 54.69
C LYS A 265 35.09 4.04 56.02
#